data_AF-K0NN34-F1
#
_entry.id   AF-K0NN34-F1
#
_cell.length_a   1.000
_cell.length_b   1.000
_cell.length_c   1.000
_cell.angle_alpha   90.00
_cell.angle_beta   90.00
_cell.angle_gamma   90.00
#
_symmetry.space_group_name_H-M   'P 1'
#
loop_
_entity.id
_entity.type
_entity.pdbx_description
1 polymer ?
#
loop_
_entity_poly.entity_id
_entity_poly.type
_entity_poly.pdbx_seq_one_letter_code
_entity_poly.pdbx_strand_id
1 'polypeptide(L)'
;MKRRFMTGLATAAMLTSIAVPVTNNLSLSNNTVQASATSDAFLSKVGTQAQKTSKKYGVYASLMLAQAALESSWGNSTLSTQAYNFFGMKAGTAWTGATYTARTAEQTSKGATYYIKAAFRKYSSYQASFDDYGLKMRTTLDAYGSLRYSKTWLENASSVSKAADAIKAAGYATDVNYPSKLKRLISTYNLTKYDPVVSKTSYTAKIAKSGSAYLYPTDHSVSPKLSTITAGQTVTVTKTFTYYNGTKRMYLKGLGWVNSDSLTTSSSQAPSGNTSANTATDSETSATGQAKTLMHGAAIYNSTGSRTKNKTVKAGTSVTTFGKVTINGARYYRVNAASANQFIKATNFDGTSKKLKHNAYRYNGQGKRIKTAKKWLKKSKHTVYGGTVKIKGKYYYIVGLNQYVKKGNF
;
A
#
# COMPACT_ATOMS: atom_id res chain seq x y z
N MET A 1 -30.02 19.88 -21.65
CA MET A 1 -28.75 20.27 -20.99
C MET A 1 -27.93 19.03 -20.63
N LYS A 2 -26.86 18.73 -21.38
CA LYS A 2 -25.93 17.63 -21.10
C LYS A 2 -24.77 18.16 -20.25
N ARG A 3 -24.64 17.72 -18.98
CA ARG A 3 -23.47 18.04 -18.14
C ARG A 3 -22.35 17.07 -18.46
N ARG A 4 -21.29 17.58 -19.11
CA ARG A 4 -20.03 16.87 -19.36
C ARG A 4 -19.20 16.91 -18.08
N PHE A 5 -18.89 15.75 -17.51
CA PHE A 5 -17.84 15.61 -16.50
C PHE A 5 -16.49 15.75 -17.20
N MET A 6 -15.81 16.88 -16.97
CA MET A 6 -14.42 17.10 -17.38
C MET A 6 -13.50 16.31 -16.44
N THR A 7 -12.97 15.20 -16.94
CA THR A 7 -11.84 14.49 -16.33
C THR A 7 -10.56 15.26 -16.63
N GLY A 8 -10.22 16.21 -15.75
CA GLY A 8 -8.91 16.86 -15.76
C GLY A 8 -7.85 15.91 -15.19
N LEU A 9 -7.02 15.34 -16.06
CA LEU A 9 -5.73 14.76 -15.69
C LEU A 9 -4.82 15.91 -15.25
N ALA A 10 -4.79 16.21 -13.96
CA ALA A 10 -3.77 17.07 -13.38
C ALA A 10 -2.47 16.27 -13.30
N THR A 11 -1.57 16.50 -14.25
CA THR A 11 -0.18 16.06 -14.20
C THR A 11 0.52 16.78 -13.05
N ALA A 12 0.47 16.20 -11.85
CA ALA A 12 1.23 16.69 -10.72
C ALA A 12 2.70 16.38 -10.96
N ALA A 13 3.45 17.38 -11.43
CA ALA A 13 4.90 17.37 -11.39
C ALA A 13 5.33 17.19 -9.91
N MET A 14 5.74 15.97 -9.57
CA MET A 14 6.33 15.68 -8.26
C MET A 14 7.72 16.33 -8.22
N LEU A 15 7.77 17.58 -7.81
CA LEU A 15 8.98 18.11 -7.19
C LEU A 15 9.20 17.27 -5.93
N THR A 16 10.08 16.27 -6.03
CA THR A 16 10.66 15.59 -4.87
C THR A 16 11.55 16.58 -4.14
N SER A 17 10.94 17.57 -3.47
CA SER A 17 11.64 18.27 -2.41
C SER A 17 11.92 17.22 -1.35
N ILE A 18 13.21 16.95 -1.15
CA ILE A 18 13.70 16.20 0.00
C ILE A 18 13.35 17.10 1.18
N ALA A 19 12.16 16.96 1.76
CA ALA A 19 11.91 17.54 3.06
C ALA A 19 12.77 16.72 4.01
N VAL A 20 13.96 17.23 4.32
CA VAL A 20 14.72 16.76 5.47
C VAL A 20 13.81 17.04 6.67
N PRO A 21 13.29 16.02 7.39
CA PRO A 21 12.67 16.30 8.66
C PRO A 21 13.74 16.98 9.50
N VAL A 22 13.43 18.18 10.00
CA VAL A 22 14.35 18.94 10.83
C VAL A 22 14.59 18.11 12.07
N THR A 23 15.71 17.40 12.11
CA THR A 23 16.16 16.71 13.31
C THR A 23 16.69 17.77 14.25
N ASN A 24 15.84 18.25 15.16
CA ASN A 24 16.31 18.96 16.34
C ASN A 24 17.16 17.97 17.16
N ASN A 25 18.47 18.09 17.05
CA ASN A 25 19.41 17.43 17.95
C ASN A 25 19.45 18.23 19.26
N LEU A 26 18.55 17.90 20.19
CA LEU A 26 18.64 18.36 21.57
C LEU A 26 19.32 17.29 22.41
N SER A 27 20.47 17.66 22.98
CA SER A 27 21.15 16.93 24.04
C SER A 27 20.18 16.76 25.22
N LEU A 28 19.97 15.50 25.62
CA LEU A 28 19.12 15.15 26.76
C LEU A 28 19.99 15.08 28.02
N SER A 29 19.93 16.11 28.86
CA SER A 29 20.34 15.99 30.26
C SER A 29 19.25 16.57 31.18
N ASN A 30 18.87 15.74 32.17
CA ASN A 30 18.11 16.00 33.41
C ASN A 30 16.72 16.66 33.33
N ASN A 31 15.73 16.02 32.69
CA ASN A 31 14.38 16.61 32.51
C ASN A 31 13.18 15.63 32.58
N THR A 32 13.23 14.57 33.40
CA THR A 32 12.21 13.50 33.37
C THR A 32 10.80 13.94 33.82
N VAL A 33 10.68 14.85 34.80
CA VAL A 33 9.37 15.30 35.32
C VAL A 33 8.69 16.32 34.39
N GLN A 34 9.44 17.29 33.86
CA GLN A 34 8.91 18.33 32.95
C GLN A 34 8.64 17.81 31.52
N ALA A 35 9.38 16.80 31.07
CA ALA A 35 9.12 16.12 29.81
C ALA A 35 7.80 15.32 29.85
N SER A 36 7.43 14.73 30.99
CA SER A 36 6.15 14.01 31.15
C SER A 36 4.95 14.98 31.07
N ALA A 37 4.97 16.09 31.80
CA ALA A 37 3.88 17.07 31.78
C ALA A 37 3.66 17.69 30.39
N THR A 38 4.74 17.98 29.67
CA THR A 38 4.68 18.54 28.31
C THR A 38 4.13 17.53 27.29
N SER A 39 4.52 16.25 27.42
CA SER A 39 4.06 15.20 26.53
C SER A 39 2.60 14.82 26.76
N ASP A 40 2.14 14.74 28.02
CA ASP A 40 0.73 14.48 28.34
C ASP A 40 -0.18 15.62 27.88
N ALA A 41 0.23 16.87 28.07
CA ALA A 41 -0.49 18.04 27.58
C ALA A 41 -0.58 18.06 26.04
N PHE A 42 0.51 17.70 25.35
CA PHE A 42 0.50 17.56 23.89
C PHE A 42 -0.46 16.44 23.44
N LEU A 43 -0.32 15.23 23.99
CA LEU A 43 -1.13 14.08 23.60
C LEU A 43 -2.62 14.29 23.90
N SER A 44 -2.96 15.02 24.96
CA SER A 44 -4.34 15.41 25.27
C SER A 44 -4.93 16.36 24.21
N LYS A 45 -4.11 17.24 23.62
CA LYS A 45 -4.53 18.18 22.58
C LYS A 45 -4.71 17.55 21.20
N VAL A 46 -3.91 16.53 20.85
CA VAL A 46 -3.87 15.97 19.49
C VAL A 46 -4.30 14.51 19.37
N GLY A 47 -4.46 13.80 20.48
CA GLY A 47 -4.79 12.37 20.50
C GLY A 47 -6.09 12.05 19.79
N THR A 48 -7.15 12.83 20.05
CA THR A 48 -8.44 12.66 19.37
C THR A 48 -8.37 12.97 17.88
N GLN A 49 -7.56 13.95 17.47
CA GLN A 49 -7.36 14.30 16.06
C GLN A 49 -6.67 13.15 15.33
N ALA A 50 -5.63 12.58 15.94
CA ALA A 50 -4.95 11.39 15.42
C ALA A 50 -5.91 10.19 15.29
N GLN A 51 -6.78 9.96 16.27
CA GLN A 51 -7.79 8.90 16.20
C GLN A 51 -8.85 9.13 15.12
N LYS A 52 -9.33 10.36 14.96
CA LYS A 52 -10.25 10.77 13.87
C LYS A 52 -9.60 10.53 12.51
N THR A 53 -8.37 10.99 12.32
CA THR A 53 -7.61 10.80 11.08
C THR A 53 -7.30 9.33 10.83
N SER A 54 -6.94 8.54 11.86
CA SER A 54 -6.73 7.10 11.75
C SER A 54 -7.99 6.38 11.25
N LYS A 55 -9.16 6.71 11.80
CA LYS A 55 -10.45 6.20 11.32
C LYS A 55 -10.74 6.62 9.89
N LYS A 56 -10.47 7.88 9.55
CA LYS A 56 -10.75 8.43 8.21
C LYS A 56 -9.85 7.86 7.14
N TYR A 57 -8.55 7.71 7.41
CA TYR A 57 -7.53 7.38 6.41
C TYR A 57 -6.84 6.03 6.64
N GLY A 58 -7.21 5.24 7.64
CA GLY A 58 -6.70 3.88 7.85
C GLY A 58 -5.18 3.81 8.12
N VAL A 59 -4.64 4.81 8.82
CA VAL A 59 -3.23 4.87 9.26
C VAL A 59 -3.14 4.64 10.77
N TYR A 60 -1.98 4.20 11.27
CA TYR A 60 -1.75 4.04 12.72
C TYR A 60 -1.77 5.41 13.41
N ALA A 61 -2.62 5.58 14.42
CA ALA A 61 -2.68 6.80 15.22
C ALA A 61 -1.39 6.97 16.04
N SER A 62 -0.85 5.86 16.55
CA SER A 62 0.40 5.82 17.30
C SER A 62 1.60 6.31 16.48
N LEU A 63 1.74 5.85 15.23
CA LEU A 63 2.79 6.30 14.31
C LEU A 63 2.66 7.80 14.02
N MET A 64 1.44 8.25 13.72
CA MET A 64 1.13 9.64 13.44
C MET A 64 1.43 10.55 14.64
N LEU A 65 1.07 10.15 15.86
CA LEU A 65 1.39 10.88 17.09
C LEU A 65 2.89 10.94 17.36
N ALA A 66 3.61 9.84 17.14
CA ALA A 66 5.07 9.82 17.30
C ALA A 66 5.76 10.75 16.30
N GLN A 67 5.30 10.79 15.05
CA GLN A 67 5.80 11.74 14.07
C GLN A 67 5.43 13.17 14.45
N ALA A 68 4.18 13.45 14.80
CA ALA A 68 3.77 14.79 15.23
C ALA A 68 4.63 15.28 16.41
N ALA A 69 4.84 14.46 17.44
CA ALA A 69 5.69 14.78 18.59
C ALA A 69 7.14 15.08 18.18
N LEU A 70 7.73 14.24 17.33
CA LEU A 70 9.11 14.39 16.87
C LEU A 70 9.30 15.65 16.00
N GLU A 71 8.45 15.82 14.98
CA GLU A 71 8.57 16.88 13.97
C GLU A 71 8.19 18.27 14.53
N SER A 72 7.33 18.32 15.55
CA SER A 72 6.88 19.58 16.15
C SER A 72 7.56 19.93 17.46
N SER A 73 8.52 19.12 17.93
CA SER A 73 9.09 19.24 19.28
C SER A 73 7.99 19.27 20.36
N TRP A 74 7.10 18.27 20.33
CA TRP A 74 5.94 18.16 21.20
C TRP A 74 4.98 19.36 21.12
N GLY A 75 4.82 19.93 19.93
CA GLY A 75 3.94 21.07 19.67
C GLY A 75 4.51 22.43 20.07
N ASN A 76 5.81 22.51 20.39
CA ASN A 76 6.47 23.76 20.79
C ASN A 76 7.16 24.49 19.63
N SER A 77 7.32 23.85 18.47
CA SER A 77 7.94 24.52 17.32
C SER A 77 7.10 25.70 16.84
N THR A 78 7.74 26.79 16.42
CA THR A 78 7.06 27.96 15.83
C THR A 78 6.13 27.55 14.69
N LEU A 79 6.52 26.56 13.89
CA LEU A 79 5.70 26.06 12.79
C LEU A 79 4.41 25.39 13.29
N SER A 80 4.47 24.62 14.37
CA SER A 80 3.28 23.98 14.96
C SER A 80 2.40 24.97 15.71
N THR A 81 2.97 25.98 16.38
CA THR A 81 2.21 26.96 17.15
C THR A 81 1.57 28.05 16.28
N GLN A 82 2.28 28.56 15.27
CA GLN A 82 1.82 29.66 14.42
C GLN A 82 1.09 29.22 13.15
N ALA A 83 1.36 28.00 12.66
CA ALA A 83 0.79 27.50 11.42
C ALA A 83 0.00 26.18 11.57
N TYR A 84 -0.10 25.66 12.80
CA TYR A 84 -0.73 24.37 13.12
C TYR A 84 -0.15 23.21 12.30
N ASN A 85 1.11 23.31 11.88
CA ASN A 85 1.75 22.30 11.03
C ASN A 85 2.68 21.41 11.86
N PHE A 86 2.13 20.29 12.31
CA PHE A 86 2.81 19.35 13.21
C PHE A 86 3.78 18.40 12.49
N PHE A 87 3.77 18.37 11.15
CA PHE A 87 4.47 17.36 10.35
C PHE A 87 5.53 17.94 9.40
N GLY A 88 5.83 19.24 9.52
CA GLY A 88 6.82 19.92 8.67
C GLY A 88 6.43 19.95 7.18
N MET A 89 5.13 19.96 6.88
CA MET A 89 4.64 19.84 5.51
C MET A 89 4.90 21.13 4.72
N LYS A 90 5.80 21.08 3.74
CA LYS A 90 6.08 22.20 2.83
C LYS A 90 4.89 22.49 1.90
N ALA A 91 4.71 23.76 1.57
CA ALA A 91 3.79 24.21 0.54
C ALA A 91 4.43 23.99 -0.83
N GLY A 92 4.18 22.83 -1.44
CA GLY A 92 4.58 22.54 -2.81
C GLY A 92 3.66 23.23 -3.82
N THR A 93 3.97 23.11 -5.11
CA THR A 93 3.21 23.74 -6.21
C THR A 93 1.72 23.36 -6.27
N ALA A 94 1.35 22.19 -5.74
CA ALA A 94 -0.04 21.73 -5.66
C ALA A 94 -0.81 22.26 -4.42
N TRP A 95 -0.14 22.96 -3.50
CA TRP A 95 -0.79 23.51 -2.30
C TRP A 95 -1.44 24.86 -2.62
N THR A 96 -2.75 24.96 -2.41
CA THR A 96 -3.54 26.17 -2.66
C THR A 96 -4.02 26.87 -1.39
N GLY A 97 -3.72 26.31 -0.22
CA GLY A 97 -4.11 26.87 1.07
C GLY A 97 -3.15 27.94 1.58
N ALA A 98 -3.42 28.45 2.79
CA ALA A 98 -2.54 29.41 3.45
C ALA A 98 -1.13 28.84 3.65
N THR A 99 -0.12 29.72 3.65
CA THR A 99 1.27 29.34 3.87
C THR A 99 1.86 30.09 5.06
N TYR A 100 2.96 29.56 5.59
CA TYR A 100 3.79 30.19 6.60
C TYR A 100 5.25 30.03 6.21
N THR A 101 5.96 31.13 6.00
CA THR A 101 7.38 31.11 5.63
C THR A 101 8.24 31.01 6.88
N ALA A 102 9.04 29.95 6.98
CA ALA A 102 9.92 29.72 8.11
C ALA A 102 11.32 29.31 7.64
N ARG A 103 12.32 29.57 8.49
CA ARG A 103 13.67 29.03 8.29
C ARG A 103 13.65 27.53 8.58
N THR A 104 14.25 26.74 7.71
CA THR A 104 14.37 25.28 7.85
C THR A 104 15.81 24.85 7.60
N ALA A 105 16.23 23.79 8.29
CA ALA A 105 17.50 23.13 8.06
C ALA A 105 17.36 22.14 6.88
N GLU A 106 18.36 22.10 6.03
CA GLU A 106 18.53 21.16 4.92
C GLU A 106 19.89 20.48 5.04
N GLN A 107 20.03 19.29 4.46
CA GLN A 107 21.30 18.57 4.43
C GLN A 107 21.79 18.42 3.00
N THR A 108 23.07 18.65 2.78
CA THR A 108 23.74 18.31 1.52
C THR A 108 23.85 16.79 1.37
N SER A 109 24.19 16.31 0.17
CA SER A 109 24.44 14.88 -0.08
C SER A 109 25.55 14.27 0.79
N LYS A 110 26.41 15.12 1.37
CA LYS A 110 27.50 14.75 2.30
C LYS A 110 27.11 14.89 3.78
N GLY A 111 25.86 15.26 4.09
CA GLY A 111 25.33 15.39 5.46
C GLY A 111 25.57 16.74 6.13
N ALA A 112 26.26 17.69 5.48
CA ALA A 112 26.45 19.04 6.02
C ALA A 112 25.10 19.79 6.07
N THR A 113 24.79 20.39 7.23
CA THR A 113 23.53 21.12 7.45
C THR A 113 23.66 22.58 7.01
N TYR A 114 22.70 23.09 6.24
CA TYR A 114 22.57 24.50 5.86
C TYR A 114 21.12 24.95 6.07
N TYR A 115 20.87 26.26 6.05
CA TYR A 115 19.53 26.80 6.32
C TYR A 115 18.98 27.59 5.14
N ILE A 116 17.70 27.39 4.85
CA ILE A 116 16.95 28.14 3.84
C ILE A 116 15.64 28.67 4.44
N LYS A 117 15.04 29.69 3.82
CA LYS A 117 13.62 30.00 4.04
C LYS A 117 12.79 29.13 3.11
N ALA A 118 11.77 28.46 3.65
CA ALA A 118 10.84 27.66 2.88
C ALA A 118 9.40 28.01 3.25
N ALA A 119 8.49 27.92 2.27
CA ALA A 119 7.06 28.02 2.51
C ALA A 119 6.52 26.69 3.04
N PHE A 120 5.84 26.74 4.18
CA PHE A 120 5.15 25.61 4.78
C PHE A 120 3.64 25.79 4.67
N ARG A 121 2.90 24.67 4.67
CA ARG A 121 1.44 24.69 4.74
C ARG A 121 1.02 25.29 6.08
N LYS A 122 0.03 26.17 6.07
CA LYS A 122 -0.65 26.70 7.26
C LYS A 122 -2.08 26.19 7.29
N TYR A 123 -2.49 25.65 8.44
CA TYR A 123 -3.80 25.04 8.60
C TYR A 123 -4.69 25.89 9.52
N SER A 124 -5.99 25.80 9.30
CA SER A 124 -6.99 26.49 10.12
C SER A 124 -7.26 25.79 11.46
N SER A 125 -6.84 24.53 11.61
CA SER A 125 -7.00 23.75 12.84
C SER A 125 -6.00 22.60 12.94
N TYR A 126 -5.87 22.01 14.13
CA TYR A 126 -5.07 20.79 14.33
C TYR A 126 -5.62 19.64 13.49
N GLN A 127 -6.95 19.46 13.45
CA GLN A 127 -7.57 18.39 12.66
C GLN A 127 -7.21 18.50 11.17
N ALA A 128 -7.15 19.70 10.61
CA ALA A 128 -6.76 19.90 9.21
C ALA A 128 -5.31 19.47 8.93
N SER A 129 -4.39 19.69 9.88
CA SER A 129 -3.00 19.22 9.76
C SER A 129 -2.90 17.69 9.78
N PHE A 130 -3.62 17.05 10.70
CA PHE A 130 -3.64 15.59 10.82
C PHE A 130 -4.33 14.94 9.61
N ASP A 131 -5.44 15.50 9.13
CA ASP A 131 -6.11 14.99 7.93
C ASP A 131 -5.24 15.13 6.67
N ASP A 132 -4.46 16.21 6.53
CA ASP A 132 -3.51 16.37 5.42
C ASP A 132 -2.34 15.37 5.51
N TYR A 133 -1.89 15.03 6.72
CA TYR A 133 -0.99 13.89 6.93
C TYR A 133 -1.64 12.57 6.46
N GLY A 134 -2.86 12.28 6.91
CA GLY A 134 -3.58 11.06 6.52
C GLY A 134 -3.77 10.95 5.00
N LEU A 135 -4.09 12.08 4.36
CA LEU A 135 -4.19 12.19 2.91
C LEU A 135 -2.85 11.91 2.24
N LYS A 136 -1.75 12.57 2.65
CA LYS A 136 -0.40 12.31 2.14
C LYS A 136 -0.05 10.83 2.22
N MET A 137 -0.32 10.19 3.36
CA MET A 137 -0.04 8.77 3.56
C MET A 137 -0.88 7.86 2.66
N ARG A 138 -2.09 8.29 2.26
CA ARG A 138 -3.00 7.51 1.42
C ARG A 138 -2.91 7.80 -0.08
N THR A 139 -2.36 8.93 -0.50
CA THR A 139 -2.43 9.36 -1.92
C THR A 139 -1.07 9.66 -2.55
N THR A 140 0.00 9.82 -1.76
CA THR A 140 1.32 10.11 -2.33
C THR A 140 1.79 8.97 -3.20
N LEU A 141 2.11 9.28 -4.45
CA LEU A 141 2.75 8.34 -5.36
C LEU A 141 4.28 8.38 -5.25
N ASP A 142 4.94 7.25 -5.47
CA ASP A 142 6.40 7.20 -5.69
C ASP A 142 6.74 7.48 -7.17
N ALA A 143 8.04 7.41 -7.49
CA ALA A 143 8.56 7.77 -8.80
C ALA A 143 8.01 6.93 -9.98
N TYR A 144 7.37 5.80 -9.71
CA TYR A 144 6.76 5.01 -10.78
C TYR A 144 5.22 4.92 -10.66
N GLY A 145 4.60 5.70 -9.76
CA GLY A 145 3.14 5.81 -9.65
C GLY A 145 2.50 4.85 -8.64
N SER A 146 3.26 4.36 -7.66
CA SER A 146 2.77 3.50 -6.58
C SER A 146 2.31 4.31 -5.41
N LEU A 147 1.37 3.80 -4.61
CA LEU A 147 1.07 4.40 -3.30
C LEU A 147 2.28 4.24 -2.37
N ARG A 148 3.08 5.31 -2.26
CA ARG A 148 4.41 5.35 -1.65
C ARG A 148 4.42 4.81 -0.22
N TYR A 149 3.43 5.22 0.56
CA TYR A 149 3.34 4.87 1.98
C TYR A 149 2.44 3.69 2.27
N SER A 150 2.01 2.93 1.25
CA SER A 150 1.04 1.82 1.40
C SER A 150 1.46 0.74 2.39
N LYS A 151 2.76 0.48 2.53
CA LYS A 151 3.29 -0.46 3.53
C LYS A 151 3.14 0.01 4.98
N THR A 152 2.74 1.25 5.23
CA THR A 152 2.51 1.80 6.58
C THR A 152 1.05 1.67 7.04
N TRP A 153 0.15 1.28 6.15
CA TRP A 153 -1.30 1.28 6.40
C TRP A 153 -1.74 0.18 7.35
N LEU A 154 -2.84 0.39 8.08
CA LEU A 154 -3.37 -0.57 9.06
C LEU A 154 -3.60 -1.97 8.48
N GLU A 155 -4.09 -2.04 7.24
CA GLU A 155 -4.37 -3.31 6.58
C GLU A 155 -3.13 -4.06 6.06
N ASN A 156 -2.01 -3.35 5.88
CA ASN A 156 -0.79 -3.86 5.23
C ASN A 156 0.36 -4.09 6.22
N ALA A 157 0.55 -3.20 7.19
CA ALA A 157 1.57 -3.37 8.24
C ALA A 157 1.03 -4.26 9.36
N SER A 158 1.78 -5.31 9.70
CA SER A 158 1.42 -6.26 10.76
C SER A 158 1.51 -5.69 12.18
N SER A 159 2.20 -4.56 12.35
CA SER A 159 2.28 -3.80 13.60
C SER A 159 2.72 -2.36 13.31
N VAL A 160 2.53 -1.46 14.28
CA VAL A 160 3.08 -0.09 14.20
C VAL A 160 4.61 -0.10 14.07
N SER A 161 5.31 -1.07 14.68
CA SER A 161 6.77 -1.20 14.53
C SER A 161 7.17 -1.45 13.08
N LYS A 162 6.44 -2.31 12.36
CA LYS A 162 6.64 -2.53 10.92
C LYS A 162 6.23 -1.32 10.09
N ALA A 163 5.20 -0.58 10.50
CA ALA A 163 4.83 0.68 9.85
C ALA A 163 5.94 1.75 10.01
N ALA A 164 6.58 1.82 11.18
CA ALA A 164 7.72 2.71 11.43
C ALA A 164 8.97 2.33 10.62
N ASP A 165 9.21 1.04 10.36
CA ASP A 165 10.26 0.62 9.42
C ASP A 165 9.91 1.00 7.98
N ALA A 166 8.66 0.76 7.59
CA ALA A 166 8.17 1.03 6.24
C ALA A 166 8.17 2.53 5.89
N ILE A 167 7.95 3.43 6.86
CA ILE A 167 7.90 4.87 6.58
C ILE A 167 9.28 5.42 6.18
N LYS A 168 10.36 4.89 6.77
CA LYS A 168 11.73 5.19 6.37
C LYS A 168 12.03 4.62 5.00
N ALA A 169 11.68 3.36 4.76
CA ALA A 169 11.84 2.73 3.45
C ALA A 169 11.08 3.47 2.33
N ALA A 170 9.97 4.12 2.66
CA ALA A 170 9.17 4.96 1.77
C ALA A 170 9.75 6.39 1.57
N GLY A 171 10.90 6.71 2.17
CA GLY A 171 11.59 7.98 1.99
C GLY A 171 10.93 9.17 2.70
N TYR A 172 10.24 8.95 3.83
CA TYR A 172 9.69 10.06 4.63
C TYR A 172 10.79 10.92 5.27
N ALA A 173 11.89 10.30 5.68
CA ALA A 173 12.98 10.92 6.41
C ALA A 173 14.35 10.51 5.86
N THR A 174 15.32 11.42 5.83
CA THR A 174 16.73 11.12 5.51
C THR A 174 17.47 10.51 6.69
N ASP A 175 17.06 10.81 7.93
CA ASP A 175 17.63 10.25 9.16
C ASP A 175 17.55 8.72 9.18
N VAL A 176 18.69 8.05 9.38
CA VAL A 176 18.80 6.58 9.44
C VAL A 176 18.18 6.01 10.72
N ASN A 177 18.17 6.79 11.81
CA ASN A 177 17.65 6.41 13.11
C ASN A 177 16.15 6.73 13.26
N TYR A 178 15.50 7.23 12.22
CA TYR A 178 14.10 7.63 12.25
C TYR A 178 13.16 6.53 12.74
N PRO A 179 13.23 5.27 12.24
CA PRO A 179 12.38 4.19 12.76
C PRO A 179 12.58 3.96 14.27
N SER A 180 13.83 3.95 14.74
CA SER A 180 14.16 3.73 16.15
C SER A 180 13.66 4.87 17.05
N LYS A 181 13.75 6.12 16.60
CA LYS A 181 13.18 7.29 17.30
C LYS A 181 11.65 7.14 17.45
N LEU A 182 10.97 6.80 16.36
CA LEU A 182 9.51 6.61 16.38
C LEU A 182 9.09 5.45 17.28
N LYS A 183 9.73 4.29 17.15
CA LYS A 183 9.44 3.11 18.00
C LYS A 183 9.64 3.42 19.49
N ARG A 184 10.69 4.16 19.84
CA ARG A 184 10.95 4.60 21.22
C ARG A 184 9.85 5.52 21.73
N LEU A 185 9.41 6.50 20.94
CA LEU A 185 8.28 7.37 21.32
C LEU A 185 6.99 6.55 21.51
N ILE A 186 6.70 5.64 20.58
CA ILE A 186 5.52 4.77 20.65
C ILE A 186 5.51 3.94 21.94
N SER A 187 6.64 3.31 22.28
CA SER A 187 6.73 2.48 23.48
C SER A 187 6.72 3.30 24.77
N THR A 188 7.50 4.38 24.83
CA THR A 188 7.67 5.20 26.04
C THR A 188 6.34 5.82 26.49
N TYR A 189 5.51 6.27 25.53
CA TYR A 189 4.26 6.95 25.81
C TYR A 189 3.02 6.07 25.58
N ASN A 190 3.22 4.75 25.41
CA ASN A 190 2.16 3.78 25.13
C ASN A 190 1.18 4.26 24.04
N LEU A 191 1.70 4.77 22.93
CA LEU A 191 0.87 5.43 21.91
C LEU A 191 -0.06 4.46 21.18
N THR A 192 0.21 3.15 21.27
CA THR A 192 -0.69 2.10 20.74
C THR A 192 -2.08 2.12 21.37
N LYS A 193 -2.27 2.76 22.55
CA LYS A 193 -3.59 2.99 23.14
C LYS A 193 -4.53 3.83 22.26
N TYR A 194 -3.97 4.59 21.30
CA TYR A 194 -4.75 5.39 20.35
C TYR A 194 -5.09 4.63 19.06
N ASP A 195 -4.48 3.46 18.81
CA ASP A 195 -4.74 2.67 17.61
C ASP A 195 -6.08 1.93 17.69
N PRO A 196 -6.70 1.59 16.56
CA PRO A 196 -7.87 0.72 16.57
C PRO A 196 -7.50 -0.69 17.04
N VAL A 197 -8.40 -1.29 17.81
CA VAL A 197 -8.28 -2.69 18.22
C VAL A 197 -8.57 -3.59 17.01
N VAL A 198 -7.65 -4.52 16.72
CA VAL A 198 -7.73 -5.42 15.58
C VAL A 198 -8.15 -6.81 16.04
N SER A 199 -9.27 -7.32 15.52
CA SER A 199 -9.64 -8.74 15.62
C SER A 199 -9.44 -9.44 14.28
N LYS A 200 -8.91 -10.67 14.32
CA LYS A 200 -8.79 -11.58 13.17
C LYS A 200 -9.70 -12.81 13.29
N THR A 201 -10.61 -12.79 14.27
CA THR A 201 -11.57 -13.87 14.47
C THR A 201 -12.51 -13.91 13.29
N SER A 202 -12.65 -15.10 12.68
CA SER A 202 -13.54 -15.29 11.55
C SER A 202 -14.91 -15.75 12.02
N TYR A 203 -15.97 -15.17 11.46
CA TYR A 203 -17.36 -15.57 11.74
C TYR A 203 -18.25 -15.28 10.54
N THR A 204 -19.40 -15.95 10.48
CA THR A 204 -20.43 -15.73 9.47
C THR A 204 -21.43 -14.69 9.96
N ALA A 205 -21.92 -13.87 9.03
CA ALA A 205 -22.96 -12.88 9.29
C ALA A 205 -23.84 -12.72 8.04
N LYS A 206 -25.04 -12.15 8.21
CA LYS A 206 -25.87 -11.72 7.09
C LYS A 206 -25.74 -10.21 6.87
N ILE A 207 -25.75 -9.80 5.60
CA ILE A 207 -25.84 -8.39 5.24
C ILE A 207 -27.23 -7.87 5.63
N ALA A 208 -27.29 -6.83 6.46
CA ALA A 208 -28.55 -6.21 6.87
C ALA A 208 -29.17 -5.38 5.74
N LYS A 209 -28.34 -4.63 5.02
CA LYS A 209 -28.77 -3.70 3.96
C LYS A 209 -27.84 -3.80 2.75
N SER A 210 -28.44 -3.85 1.56
CA SER A 210 -27.69 -3.78 0.30
C SER A 210 -26.88 -2.49 0.22
N GLY A 211 -25.68 -2.56 -0.34
CA GLY A 211 -24.76 -1.44 -0.36
C GLY A 211 -23.47 -1.71 -1.12
N SER A 212 -22.41 -1.04 -0.70
CA SER A 212 -21.07 -1.20 -1.28
C SER A 212 -20.08 -1.67 -0.22
N ALA A 213 -19.13 -2.49 -0.66
CA ALA A 213 -17.92 -2.77 0.09
C ALA A 213 -16.73 -2.09 -0.57
N TYR A 214 -15.72 -1.74 0.22
CA TYR A 214 -14.67 -0.81 -0.13
C TYR A 214 -13.29 -1.44 -0.07
N LEU A 215 -12.32 -0.84 -0.75
CA LEU A 215 -10.98 -1.41 -0.88
C LEU A 215 -10.19 -1.33 0.43
N TYR A 216 -10.38 -0.26 1.21
CA TYR A 216 -9.61 0.03 2.42
C TYR A 216 -10.50 0.20 3.66
N PRO A 217 -9.96 -0.07 4.88
CA PRO A 217 -10.63 0.14 6.15
C PRO A 217 -10.69 1.63 6.55
N THR A 218 -11.18 2.48 5.66
CA THR A 218 -11.15 3.94 5.83
C THR A 218 -12.55 4.49 5.95
N ASP A 219 -12.69 5.82 6.01
CA ASP A 219 -13.93 6.43 5.58
C ASP A 219 -14.19 6.05 4.11
N HIS A 220 -15.45 5.77 3.80
CA HIS A 220 -15.87 5.38 2.46
C HIS A 220 -15.74 6.53 1.45
N SER A 221 -15.74 7.79 1.92
CA SER A 221 -15.51 8.96 1.07
C SER A 221 -14.08 9.03 0.52
N VAL A 222 -13.13 8.33 1.15
CA VAL A 222 -11.72 8.28 0.73
C VAL A 222 -11.28 6.88 0.27
N SER A 223 -12.23 5.94 0.20
CA SER A 223 -12.00 4.55 -0.22
C SER A 223 -12.66 4.28 -1.56
N PRO A 224 -11.96 3.74 -2.55
CA PRO A 224 -12.62 3.26 -3.76
C PRO A 224 -13.61 2.13 -3.43
N LYS A 225 -14.79 2.19 -4.05
CA LYS A 225 -15.73 1.07 -4.06
C LYS A 225 -15.06 -0.15 -4.72
N LEU A 226 -15.16 -1.30 -4.08
CA LEU A 226 -14.61 -2.57 -4.55
C LEU A 226 -15.70 -3.50 -5.09
N SER A 227 -16.81 -3.63 -4.37
CA SER A 227 -17.91 -4.51 -4.75
C SER A 227 -19.26 -4.01 -4.22
N THR A 228 -20.32 -4.72 -4.58
CA THR A 228 -21.66 -4.57 -4.00
C THR A 228 -21.94 -5.70 -3.02
N ILE A 229 -22.69 -5.38 -1.97
CA ILE A 229 -23.24 -6.34 -1.02
C ILE A 229 -24.76 -6.30 -1.12
N THR A 230 -25.42 -7.44 -0.95
CA THR A 230 -26.88 -7.56 -1.07
C THR A 230 -27.48 -7.99 0.26
N ALA A 231 -28.56 -7.35 0.69
CA ALA A 231 -29.30 -7.72 1.90
C ALA A 231 -29.64 -9.23 1.91
N GLY A 232 -29.51 -9.86 3.07
CA GLY A 232 -29.73 -11.30 3.25
C GLY A 232 -28.55 -12.19 2.82
N GLN A 233 -27.57 -11.66 2.08
CA GLN A 233 -26.37 -12.41 1.69
C GLN A 233 -25.58 -12.86 2.93
N THR A 234 -25.28 -14.16 3.03
CA THR A 234 -24.35 -14.68 4.02
C THR A 234 -22.91 -14.37 3.59
N VAL A 235 -22.15 -13.78 4.50
CA VAL A 235 -20.75 -13.38 4.29
C VAL A 235 -19.87 -13.88 5.43
N THR A 236 -18.57 -14.02 5.16
CA THR A 236 -17.57 -14.33 6.19
C THR A 236 -16.78 -13.07 6.51
N VAL A 237 -16.87 -12.61 7.76
CA VAL A 237 -15.97 -11.59 8.31
C VAL A 237 -14.67 -12.27 8.71
N THR A 238 -13.51 -11.71 8.35
CA THR A 238 -12.20 -12.27 8.74
C THR A 238 -11.27 -11.28 9.43
N LYS A 239 -11.62 -10.00 9.43
CA LYS A 239 -10.86 -8.95 10.12
C LYS A 239 -11.78 -7.82 10.52
N THR A 240 -11.63 -7.33 11.74
CA THR A 240 -12.41 -6.21 12.27
C THR A 240 -11.48 -5.21 12.95
N PHE A 241 -11.59 -3.94 12.56
CA PHE A 241 -11.01 -2.81 13.29
C PHE A 241 -12.10 -2.15 14.11
N THR A 242 -11.84 -1.94 15.40
CA THR A 242 -12.71 -1.19 16.32
C THR A 242 -12.00 0.09 16.73
N TYR A 243 -12.59 1.24 16.40
CA TYR A 243 -12.03 2.55 16.68
C TYR A 243 -12.46 3.08 18.05
N TYR A 244 -11.80 4.15 18.50
CA TYR A 244 -12.00 4.79 19.82
C TYR A 244 -13.45 5.14 20.19
N ASN A 245 -14.33 5.34 19.21
CA ASN A 245 -15.76 5.64 19.40
C ASN A 245 -16.66 4.41 19.21
N GLY A 246 -16.11 3.20 19.32
CA GLY A 246 -16.83 1.94 19.18
C GLY A 246 -17.20 1.55 17.74
N THR A 247 -17.06 2.47 16.78
CA THR A 247 -17.37 2.16 15.37
C THR A 247 -16.41 1.12 14.81
N LYS A 248 -16.93 0.26 13.93
CA LYS A 248 -16.14 -0.85 13.36
C LYS A 248 -16.02 -0.75 11.84
N ARG A 249 -14.90 -1.27 11.33
CA ARG A 249 -14.67 -1.60 9.91
C ARG A 249 -14.38 -3.07 9.81
N MET A 250 -15.15 -3.79 9.00
CA MET A 250 -15.08 -5.25 8.89
C MET A 250 -14.74 -5.65 7.47
N TYR A 251 -13.78 -6.54 7.32
CA TYR A 251 -13.41 -7.10 6.03
C TYR A 251 -14.23 -8.36 5.77
N LEU A 252 -15.03 -8.31 4.71
CA LEU A 252 -15.79 -9.41 4.16
C LEU A 252 -14.93 -10.16 3.16
N LYS A 253 -14.67 -11.45 3.41
CA LYS A 253 -13.79 -12.30 2.59
C LYS A 253 -14.20 -12.23 1.11
N GLY A 254 -13.34 -11.62 0.29
CA GLY A 254 -13.53 -11.51 -1.16
C GLY A 254 -14.44 -10.38 -1.63
N LEU A 255 -15.06 -9.61 -0.71
CA LEU A 255 -15.97 -8.50 -1.05
C LEU A 255 -15.40 -7.13 -0.68
N GLY A 256 -14.65 -7.02 0.41
CA GLY A 256 -14.03 -5.77 0.86
C GLY A 256 -14.48 -5.31 2.24
N TRP A 257 -14.18 -4.06 2.56
CA TRP A 257 -14.47 -3.42 3.85
C TRP A 257 -15.87 -2.81 3.89
N VAL A 258 -16.54 -3.01 5.02
CA VAL A 258 -17.86 -2.42 5.32
C VAL A 258 -17.89 -1.84 6.73
N ASN A 259 -18.91 -1.04 7.01
CA ASN A 259 -19.21 -0.51 8.33
C ASN A 259 -20.00 -1.54 9.16
N SER A 260 -19.98 -1.41 10.49
CA SER A 260 -20.75 -2.27 11.40
C SER A 260 -22.25 -2.32 11.12
N ASP A 261 -22.82 -1.18 10.73
CA ASP A 261 -24.24 -1.02 10.40
C ASP A 261 -24.68 -1.84 9.17
N SER A 262 -23.74 -2.40 8.40
CA SER A 262 -24.03 -3.17 7.20
C SER A 262 -24.36 -4.64 7.48
N LEU A 263 -24.15 -5.12 8.71
CA LEU A 263 -24.37 -6.53 9.11
C LEU A 263 -25.44 -6.64 10.20
N THR A 264 -26.20 -7.74 10.19
CA THR A 264 -27.06 -8.10 11.32
C THR A 264 -26.22 -8.73 12.43
N THR A 265 -26.36 -8.26 13.66
CA THR A 265 -25.80 -8.93 14.85
C THR A 265 -26.59 -10.20 15.14
N SER A 266 -26.31 -11.28 14.41
CA SER A 266 -26.77 -12.62 14.75
C SER A 266 -25.52 -13.46 15.00
N SER A 267 -25.12 -13.54 16.26
CA SER A 267 -23.99 -14.33 16.72
C SER A 267 -24.33 -15.81 16.68
N SER A 268 -23.97 -16.50 15.60
CA SER A 268 -23.74 -17.95 15.65
C SER A 268 -22.23 -18.18 15.69
N GLN A 269 -21.70 -18.27 16.92
CA GLN A 269 -20.30 -18.56 17.21
C GLN A 269 -20.01 -20.05 16.95
N ALA A 270 -18.88 -20.35 16.32
CA ALA A 270 -18.32 -21.69 16.16
C ALA A 270 -16.87 -21.67 16.70
N PRO A 271 -16.28 -22.80 17.15
CA PRO A 271 -15.73 -22.94 18.50
C PRO A 271 -14.42 -22.20 18.80
N SER A 272 -14.27 -21.95 20.10
CA SER A 272 -13.08 -21.46 20.80
C SER A 272 -11.81 -22.27 20.48
N GLY A 273 -10.72 -21.54 20.20
CA GLY A 273 -9.35 -22.04 20.21
C GLY A 273 -8.45 -20.90 20.70
N ASN A 274 -7.80 -21.15 21.83
CA ASN A 274 -7.16 -20.20 22.74
C ASN A 274 -5.89 -19.50 22.18
N THR A 275 -5.59 -18.37 22.81
CA THR A 275 -4.46 -17.43 22.71
C THR A 275 -3.07 -18.07 22.61
N SER A 276 -2.20 -17.58 21.71
CA SER A 276 -0.90 -16.92 22.01
C SER A 276 0.03 -16.82 20.78
N ALA A 277 1.02 -15.94 20.89
CA ALA A 277 1.95 -15.45 19.87
C ALA A 277 2.79 -16.52 19.14
N ASN A 278 3.16 -16.30 17.87
CA ASN A 278 4.50 -15.90 17.43
C ASN A 278 4.63 -15.90 15.88
N THR A 279 5.37 -14.91 15.37
CA THR A 279 6.16 -14.80 14.13
C THR A 279 6.08 -15.89 13.05
N ALA A 280 5.67 -15.50 11.83
CA ALA A 280 6.31 -15.94 10.58
C ALA A 280 5.94 -15.02 9.40
N THR A 281 6.98 -14.34 8.90
CA THR A 281 7.31 -13.95 7.52
C THR A 281 6.32 -14.24 6.39
N ASP A 282 5.84 -13.20 5.70
CA ASP A 282 5.88 -13.15 4.23
C ASP A 282 5.76 -11.71 3.72
N SER A 283 6.50 -11.41 2.65
CA SER A 283 6.77 -10.06 2.14
C SER A 283 5.90 -9.73 0.94
N GLU A 284 5.18 -8.61 0.93
CA GLU A 284 4.59 -8.09 -0.31
C GLU A 284 4.67 -6.56 -0.45
N THR A 285 4.87 -6.12 -1.70
CA THR A 285 5.43 -4.83 -2.12
C THR A 285 4.44 -4.13 -3.05
N SER A 286 3.95 -2.95 -2.68
CA SER A 286 3.02 -2.16 -3.52
C SER A 286 3.77 -1.34 -4.56
N ALA A 287 3.42 -1.55 -5.84
CA ALA A 287 4.08 -0.97 -7.02
C ALA A 287 3.11 -0.19 -7.94
N THR A 288 3.59 0.98 -8.33
CA THR A 288 3.65 1.61 -9.64
C THR A 288 3.04 0.85 -10.79
N GLY A 289 2.17 1.52 -11.55
CA GLY A 289 1.69 1.01 -12.83
C GLY A 289 2.85 0.85 -13.81
N GLN A 290 3.35 -0.38 -14.02
CA GLN A 290 4.39 -0.68 -15.01
C GLN A 290 3.77 -1.37 -16.22
N ALA A 291 4.00 -0.81 -17.41
CA ALA A 291 3.66 -1.50 -18.66
C ALA A 291 4.51 -2.77 -18.80
N LYS A 292 3.85 -3.92 -18.93
CA LYS A 292 4.49 -5.21 -19.19
C LYS A 292 3.87 -5.86 -20.40
N THR A 293 4.72 -6.33 -21.31
CA THR A 293 4.28 -7.09 -22.48
C THR A 293 3.94 -8.52 -22.07
N LEU A 294 2.72 -8.94 -22.40
CA LEU A 294 2.26 -10.30 -22.15
C LEU A 294 2.90 -11.26 -23.16
N MET A 295 3.64 -12.26 -22.68
CA MET A 295 4.37 -13.20 -23.56
C MET A 295 3.54 -14.44 -23.92
N HIS A 296 2.40 -14.65 -23.27
CA HIS A 296 1.46 -15.74 -23.53
C HIS A 296 0.01 -15.30 -23.32
N GLY A 297 -0.92 -15.80 -24.14
CA GLY A 297 -2.35 -15.52 -23.96
C GLY A 297 -2.83 -15.80 -22.54
N ALA A 298 -3.48 -14.84 -21.90
CA ALA A 298 -3.78 -14.93 -20.48
C ALA A 298 -5.25 -14.76 -20.17
N ALA A 299 -5.80 -15.69 -19.39
CA ALA A 299 -7.05 -15.44 -18.69
C ALA A 299 -6.84 -14.36 -17.63
N ILE A 300 -7.85 -13.51 -17.44
CA ILE A 300 -7.93 -12.61 -16.30
C ILE A 300 -8.59 -13.37 -15.14
N TYR A 301 -8.04 -13.18 -13.95
CA TYR A 301 -8.50 -13.75 -12.70
C TYR A 301 -8.98 -12.62 -11.79
N ASN A 302 -9.91 -12.93 -10.90
CA ASN A 302 -10.26 -12.06 -9.79
C ASN A 302 -9.39 -12.39 -8.56
N SER A 303 -9.56 -11.64 -7.48
CA SER A 303 -8.83 -11.82 -6.22
C SER A 303 -9.11 -13.15 -5.51
N THR A 304 -10.18 -13.87 -5.86
CA THR A 304 -10.47 -15.22 -5.33
C THR A 304 -9.78 -16.34 -6.13
N GLY A 305 -9.09 -16.00 -7.21
CA GLY A 305 -8.42 -16.96 -8.09
C GLY A 305 -9.34 -17.60 -9.13
N SER A 306 -10.59 -17.13 -9.23
CA SER A 306 -11.55 -17.58 -10.24
C SER A 306 -11.30 -16.84 -11.55
N ARG A 307 -11.38 -17.55 -12.67
CA ARG A 307 -11.27 -16.94 -14.01
C ARG A 307 -12.50 -16.09 -14.30
N THR A 308 -12.30 -14.88 -14.82
CA THR A 308 -13.40 -14.07 -15.35
C THR A 308 -13.89 -14.71 -16.66
N LYS A 309 -15.19 -14.99 -16.77
CA LYS A 309 -15.76 -15.64 -17.97
C LYS A 309 -15.43 -14.80 -19.23
N ASN A 310 -14.91 -15.47 -20.27
CA ASN A 310 -14.67 -14.97 -21.64
C ASN A 310 -13.70 -13.80 -21.86
N LYS A 311 -12.81 -13.45 -20.92
CA LYS A 311 -11.77 -12.44 -21.13
C LYS A 311 -10.37 -13.05 -21.16
N THR A 312 -9.88 -13.34 -22.37
CA THR A 312 -8.48 -13.74 -22.62
C THR A 312 -7.74 -12.57 -23.27
N VAL A 313 -6.64 -12.14 -22.68
CA VAL A 313 -5.75 -11.11 -23.24
C VAL A 313 -4.77 -11.79 -24.20
N LYS A 314 -4.60 -11.26 -25.41
CA LYS A 314 -3.72 -11.83 -26.45
C LYS A 314 -2.25 -11.63 -26.08
N ALA A 315 -1.40 -12.60 -26.42
CA ALA A 315 0.06 -12.42 -26.33
C ALA A 315 0.51 -11.24 -27.21
N GLY A 316 1.55 -10.52 -26.79
CA GLY A 316 2.02 -9.28 -27.40
C GLY A 316 1.35 -8.02 -26.87
N THR A 317 0.22 -8.13 -26.16
CA THR A 317 -0.47 -6.97 -25.57
C THR A 317 0.39 -6.37 -24.46
N SER A 318 0.63 -5.06 -24.52
CA SER A 318 1.19 -4.31 -23.40
C SER A 318 0.10 -4.04 -22.36
N VAL A 319 0.32 -4.51 -21.13
CA VAL A 319 -0.65 -4.39 -20.04
C VAL A 319 -0.01 -3.61 -18.90
N THR A 320 -0.67 -2.54 -18.44
CA THR A 320 -0.25 -1.84 -17.23
C THR A 320 -0.53 -2.71 -16.01
N THR A 321 0.53 -3.02 -15.27
CA THR A 321 0.54 -3.90 -14.09
C THR A 321 0.82 -3.13 -12.81
N PHE A 322 0.21 -3.52 -11.70
CA PHE A 322 0.27 -2.81 -10.42
C PHE A 322 0.63 -3.74 -9.27
N GLY A 323 1.93 -3.94 -9.08
CA GLY A 323 2.45 -4.85 -8.06
C GLY A 323 2.11 -6.32 -8.30
N LYS A 324 2.74 -7.18 -7.50
CA LYS A 324 2.44 -8.61 -7.49
C LYS A 324 1.61 -8.94 -6.26
N VAL A 325 0.69 -9.89 -6.44
CA VAL A 325 -0.07 -10.49 -5.35
C VAL A 325 -0.03 -12.01 -5.48
N THR A 326 -0.13 -12.69 -4.35
CA THR A 326 -0.24 -14.16 -4.30
C THR A 326 -1.69 -14.57 -4.10
N ILE A 327 -2.22 -15.39 -5.01
CA ILE A 327 -3.59 -15.90 -4.99
C ILE A 327 -3.52 -17.42 -5.13
N ASN A 328 -4.03 -18.16 -4.13
CA ASN A 328 -4.02 -19.63 -4.09
C ASN A 328 -2.64 -20.23 -4.41
N GLY A 329 -1.57 -19.69 -3.81
CA GLY A 329 -0.19 -20.17 -3.98
C GLY A 329 0.51 -19.79 -5.30
N ALA A 330 -0.19 -19.14 -6.24
CA ALA A 330 0.41 -18.65 -7.47
C ALA A 330 0.57 -17.12 -7.45
N ARG A 331 1.63 -16.60 -8.10
CA ARG A 331 1.88 -15.16 -8.21
C ARG A 331 1.17 -14.55 -9.41
N TYR A 332 0.57 -13.39 -9.22
CA TYR A 332 -0.15 -12.61 -10.22
C TYR A 332 0.31 -11.16 -10.21
N TYR A 333 0.17 -10.48 -11.35
CA TYR A 333 0.14 -9.03 -11.39
C TYR A 333 -1.31 -8.55 -11.35
N ARG A 334 -1.58 -7.49 -10.60
CA ARG A 334 -2.81 -6.71 -10.77
C ARG A 334 -2.72 -5.93 -12.07
N VAL A 335 -3.81 -5.81 -12.81
CA VAL A 335 -3.82 -5.15 -14.13
C VAL A 335 -4.95 -4.13 -14.22
N ASN A 336 -4.93 -3.28 -15.26
CA ASN A 336 -5.89 -2.20 -15.53
C ASN A 336 -5.74 -0.97 -14.61
N ALA A 337 -5.83 -1.13 -13.29
CA ALA A 337 -5.58 -0.05 -12.33
C ALA A 337 -5.01 -0.59 -11.02
N ALA A 338 -4.36 0.27 -10.22
CA ALA A 338 -3.85 -0.09 -8.89
C ALA A 338 -4.96 -0.60 -7.95
N SER A 339 -6.20 -0.16 -8.17
CA SER A 339 -7.40 -0.56 -7.44
C SER A 339 -8.22 -1.68 -8.11
N ALA A 340 -7.86 -2.13 -9.31
CA ALA A 340 -8.68 -3.05 -10.08
C ALA A 340 -8.66 -4.49 -9.52
N ASN A 341 -9.81 -5.17 -9.55
CA ASN A 341 -9.95 -6.60 -9.20
C ASN A 341 -9.69 -7.50 -10.42
N GLN A 342 -8.58 -7.25 -11.12
CA GLN A 342 -8.20 -7.98 -12.32
C GLN A 342 -6.74 -8.38 -12.20
N PHE A 343 -6.47 -9.66 -12.40
CA PHE A 343 -5.17 -10.26 -12.17
C PHE A 343 -4.77 -11.16 -13.32
N ILE A 344 -3.50 -11.10 -13.72
CA ILE A 344 -2.93 -12.01 -14.71
C ILE A 344 -1.73 -12.70 -14.08
N LYS A 345 -1.59 -14.02 -14.27
CA LYS A 345 -0.48 -14.80 -13.71
C LYS A 345 0.86 -14.16 -14.08
N ALA A 346 1.73 -13.97 -13.09
CA ALA A 346 3.03 -13.33 -13.28
C ALA A 346 3.93 -14.10 -14.26
N THR A 347 3.77 -15.43 -14.32
CA THR A 347 4.45 -16.30 -15.29
C THR A 347 4.14 -15.97 -16.75
N ASN A 348 3.03 -15.28 -17.05
CA ASN A 348 2.69 -14.87 -18.41
C ASN A 348 3.42 -13.58 -18.83
N PHE A 349 4.03 -12.85 -17.89
CA PHE A 349 4.85 -11.66 -18.16
C PHE A 349 6.33 -11.93 -17.92
N ASP A 350 6.69 -12.35 -16.70
CA ASP A 350 8.09 -12.49 -16.28
C ASP A 350 8.68 -13.85 -16.68
N GLY A 351 7.82 -14.84 -16.90
CA GLY A 351 8.22 -16.21 -17.15
C GLY A 351 8.88 -16.89 -15.94
N THR A 352 9.47 -18.05 -16.19
CA THR A 352 10.23 -18.85 -15.23
C THR A 352 11.47 -19.40 -15.90
N SER A 353 12.61 -19.45 -15.19
CA SER A 353 13.84 -20.00 -15.76
C SER A 353 13.76 -21.53 -15.80
N LYS A 354 14.07 -22.13 -16.95
CA LYS A 354 14.22 -23.58 -17.11
C LYS A 354 15.57 -23.92 -17.75
N LYS A 355 16.18 -25.01 -17.29
CA LYS A 355 17.46 -25.53 -17.80
C LYS A 355 17.21 -26.52 -18.93
N LEU A 356 17.96 -26.42 -20.02
CA LEU A 356 17.89 -27.39 -21.12
C LEU A 356 18.62 -28.69 -20.78
N LYS A 357 17.98 -29.82 -21.06
CA LYS A 357 18.56 -31.18 -21.03
C LYS A 357 19.21 -31.59 -22.34
N HIS A 358 18.82 -30.97 -23.44
CA HIS A 358 19.36 -31.23 -24.79
C HIS A 358 19.60 -29.92 -25.54
N ASN A 359 20.43 -29.97 -26.58
CA ASN A 359 20.50 -28.88 -27.55
C ASN A 359 19.10 -28.62 -28.14
N ALA A 360 18.75 -27.36 -28.33
CA ALA A 360 17.39 -26.98 -28.70
C ALA A 360 17.36 -26.00 -29.86
N TYR A 361 16.33 -26.17 -30.70
CA TYR A 361 15.97 -25.22 -31.75
C TYR A 361 14.68 -24.51 -31.37
N ARG A 362 14.55 -23.27 -31.86
CA ARG A 362 13.32 -22.48 -31.73
C ARG A 362 12.41 -22.69 -32.94
N TYR A 363 11.11 -22.73 -32.67
CA TYR A 363 10.03 -22.95 -33.62
C TYR A 363 9.05 -21.78 -33.57
N ASN A 364 8.31 -21.53 -34.66
CA ASN A 364 7.22 -20.58 -34.71
C ASN A 364 5.87 -21.23 -34.34
N GLY A 365 4.78 -20.45 -34.30
CA GLY A 365 3.43 -20.92 -33.96
C GLY A 365 2.84 -21.97 -34.91
N GLN A 366 3.43 -22.15 -36.10
CA GLN A 366 3.05 -23.20 -37.06
C GLN A 366 3.89 -24.49 -36.88
N GLY A 367 4.80 -24.51 -35.91
CA GLY A 367 5.72 -25.62 -35.66
C GLY A 367 6.88 -25.70 -36.65
N LYS A 368 7.14 -24.64 -37.44
CA LYS A 368 8.28 -24.56 -38.36
C LYS A 368 9.51 -24.07 -37.61
N ARG A 369 10.68 -24.69 -37.84
CA ARG A 369 11.96 -24.27 -37.24
C ARG A 369 12.32 -22.86 -37.74
N ILE A 370 12.66 -21.97 -36.83
CA ILE A 370 13.18 -20.64 -37.16
C ILE A 370 14.66 -20.81 -37.54
N LYS A 371 14.98 -20.87 -38.84
CA LYS A 371 16.34 -21.20 -39.32
C LYS A 371 17.38 -20.14 -38.96
N THR A 372 16.98 -18.88 -38.87
CA THR A 372 17.83 -17.74 -38.50
C THR A 372 18.18 -17.71 -37.00
N ALA A 373 17.45 -18.47 -36.17
CA ALA A 373 17.71 -18.54 -34.75
C ALA A 373 18.91 -19.47 -34.43
N LYS A 374 19.92 -18.93 -33.74
CA LYS A 374 21.03 -19.72 -33.19
C LYS A 374 20.51 -20.87 -32.30
N LYS A 375 21.17 -22.02 -32.41
CA LYS A 375 20.92 -23.22 -31.59
C LYS A 375 21.20 -22.91 -30.13
N TRP A 376 20.32 -23.33 -29.24
CA TRP A 376 20.55 -23.27 -27.79
C TRP A 376 21.27 -24.52 -27.33
N LEU A 377 22.28 -24.34 -26.47
CA LEU A 377 23.15 -25.43 -26.02
C LEU A 377 22.59 -26.12 -24.77
N LYS A 378 22.85 -27.41 -24.64
CA LYS A 378 22.54 -28.20 -23.44
C LYS A 378 23.09 -27.50 -22.19
N LYS A 379 22.41 -27.67 -21.05
CA LYS A 379 22.69 -27.05 -19.73
C LYS A 379 22.46 -25.53 -19.65
N SER A 380 22.27 -24.82 -20.76
CA SER A 380 21.90 -23.39 -20.71
C SER A 380 20.50 -23.18 -20.13
N LYS A 381 20.29 -22.06 -19.45
CA LYS A 381 19.02 -21.67 -18.84
C LYS A 381 18.30 -20.66 -19.72
N HIS A 382 17.00 -20.82 -19.89
CA HIS A 382 16.15 -19.93 -20.69
C HIS A 382 14.82 -19.67 -20.00
N THR A 383 14.29 -18.46 -20.19
CA THR A 383 12.97 -18.08 -19.66
C THR A 383 11.87 -18.74 -20.48
N VAL A 384 10.91 -19.36 -19.80
CA VAL A 384 9.67 -19.86 -20.39
C VAL A 384 8.46 -19.14 -19.80
N TYR A 385 7.48 -18.84 -20.64
CA TYR A 385 6.30 -18.05 -20.27
C TYR A 385 5.04 -18.91 -20.21
N GLY A 386 4.28 -18.77 -19.13
CA GLY A 386 3.02 -19.49 -18.93
C GLY A 386 3.14 -21.02 -18.87
N GLY A 387 2.09 -21.71 -19.30
CA GLY A 387 2.06 -23.17 -19.42
C GLY A 387 2.57 -23.66 -20.78
N THR A 388 2.66 -24.98 -20.96
CA THR A 388 2.99 -25.55 -22.26
C THR A 388 1.84 -25.43 -23.25
N VAL A 389 2.14 -25.21 -24.52
CA VAL A 389 1.18 -25.21 -25.62
C VAL A 389 1.36 -26.43 -26.51
N LYS A 390 0.28 -26.88 -27.15
CA LYS A 390 0.30 -27.99 -28.11
C LYS A 390 0.33 -27.42 -29.53
N ILE A 391 1.38 -27.73 -30.28
CA ILE A 391 1.55 -27.34 -31.69
C ILE A 391 1.78 -28.62 -32.49
N LYS A 392 0.87 -28.94 -33.44
CA LYS A 392 0.95 -30.16 -34.27
C LYS A 392 1.22 -31.43 -33.45
N GLY A 393 0.40 -31.65 -32.41
CA GLY A 393 0.49 -32.84 -31.56
C GLY A 393 1.61 -32.82 -30.50
N LYS A 394 2.59 -31.92 -30.59
CA LYS A 394 3.75 -31.88 -29.68
C LYS A 394 3.63 -30.71 -28.69
N TYR A 395 4.15 -30.90 -27.48
CA TYR A 395 4.17 -29.86 -26.44
C TYR A 395 5.41 -28.98 -26.54
N TYR A 396 5.21 -27.67 -26.40
CA TYR A 396 6.26 -26.67 -26.42
C TYR A 396 6.11 -25.72 -25.24
N TYR A 397 7.24 -25.21 -24.74
CA TYR A 397 7.27 -24.00 -23.93
C TYR A 397 7.37 -22.77 -24.84
N ILE A 398 6.71 -21.70 -24.43
CA ILE A 398 6.85 -20.38 -25.05
C ILE A 398 8.11 -19.74 -24.48
N VAL A 399 9.01 -19.30 -25.35
CA VAL A 399 10.29 -18.67 -24.96
C VAL A 399 10.40 -17.21 -25.44
N GLY A 400 9.37 -16.72 -26.13
CA GLY A 400 9.23 -15.36 -26.63
C GLY A 400 7.99 -15.24 -27.52
N LEU A 401 7.69 -14.02 -27.99
CA LEU A 401 6.56 -13.79 -28.90
C LEU A 401 6.74 -14.63 -30.18
N ASN A 402 5.77 -15.50 -30.45
CA ASN A 402 5.80 -16.46 -31.56
C ASN A 402 7.08 -17.34 -31.60
N GLN A 403 7.68 -17.64 -30.44
CA GLN A 403 8.88 -18.47 -30.32
C GLN A 403 8.69 -19.59 -29.31
N TYR A 404 8.98 -20.81 -29.74
CA TYR A 404 8.66 -22.02 -29.01
C TYR A 404 9.84 -22.99 -28.98
N VAL A 405 10.02 -23.70 -27.87
CA VAL A 405 11.01 -24.78 -27.75
C VAL A 405 10.29 -26.02 -27.24
N LYS A 406 10.59 -27.19 -27.82
CA LYS A 406 9.95 -28.45 -27.44
C LYS A 406 10.08 -28.71 -25.94
N LYS A 407 8.99 -29.11 -25.29
CA LYS A 407 8.94 -29.38 -23.85
C LYS A 407 10.03 -30.37 -23.43
N GLY A 408 10.24 -31.43 -24.20
CA GLY A 408 11.24 -32.47 -23.92
C GLY A 408 12.70 -32.02 -23.98
N ASN A 409 12.99 -30.80 -24.46
CA ASN A 409 14.35 -30.27 -24.45
C ASN A 409 14.72 -29.63 -23.10
N PHE A 410 13.74 -29.33 -22.24
CA PHE A 410 13.90 -28.87 -20.86
C PHE A 410 13.65 -30.02 -19.88
#